data_AF-A0A2D4JGR3-F1
#
_entry.id   AF-A0A2D4JGR3-F1
#
_cell.length_a   1.000
_cell.length_b   1.000
_cell.length_c   1.000
_cell.angle_alpha   90.00
_cell.angle_beta   90.00
_cell.angle_gamma   90.00
#
_symmetry.space_group_name_H-M   'P 1'
#
loop_
_entity.id
_entity.type
_entity.pdbx_description
1 polymer ?
#
loop_
_entity_poly.entity_id
_entity_poly.type
_entity_poly.pdbx_seq_one_letter_code
_entity_poly.pdbx_strand_id
1 'polypeptide(L)'
;QQVGHIPPAVAKCLHQYPTVFSVSQGDEALPRVELNKQLTSCDQRTAAVQRVLKELKAQQAFPCLKGWRDEMYNVMPYFCDTPFFRMERAATSLFGVKRYGAHLNGYT
;
A
#
# COMPACT_ATOMS: atom_id res chain seq x y z
N GLN A 1 6.44 -7.75 8.91
CA GLN A 1 7.43 -6.65 8.75
C GLN A 1 6.67 -5.37 8.44
N GLN A 2 7.08 -4.24 9.01
CA GLN A 2 6.41 -2.95 8.78
C GLN A 2 6.96 -2.27 7.52
N VAL A 3 6.05 -1.77 6.67
CA VAL A 3 6.42 -1.16 5.37
C VAL A 3 5.87 0.26 5.17
N GLY A 4 5.05 0.77 6.10
CA GLY A 4 4.45 2.09 6.00
C GLY A 4 3.55 2.44 7.18
N HIS A 5 2.81 3.54 7.04
CA HIS A 5 1.89 4.09 8.03
C HIS A 5 0.60 4.53 7.35
N ILE A 6 -0.55 4.19 7.95
CA ILE A 6 -1.87 4.40 7.36
C ILE A 6 -2.69 5.35 8.24
N PRO A 7 -3.29 6.42 7.68
CA PRO A 7 -4.21 7.26 8.42
C PRO A 7 -5.46 6.49 8.90
N PRO A 8 -6.05 6.80 10.06
CA PRO A 8 -7.23 6.08 10.57
C PRO A 8 -8.42 6.01 9.60
N ALA A 9 -8.66 7.08 8.84
CA ALA A 9 -9.71 7.11 7.82
C ALA A 9 -9.48 6.07 6.70
N VAL A 10 -8.23 5.88 6.28
CA VAL A 10 -7.85 4.85 5.31
C VAL A 10 -7.99 3.47 5.94
N ALA A 11 -7.53 3.28 7.19
CA ALA A 11 -7.66 2.00 7.89
C ALA A 11 -9.13 1.56 8.03
N LYS A 12 -10.05 2.49 8.33
CA LYS A 12 -11.50 2.24 8.37
C LYS A 12 -12.04 1.73 7.03
N CYS A 13 -11.55 2.30 5.93
CA CYS A 13 -11.91 1.85 4.59
C CYS A 13 -11.35 0.46 4.28
N LEU A 14 -10.09 0.19 4.63
CA LEU A 14 -9.45 -1.12 4.43
C LEU A 14 -10.12 -2.25 5.24
N HIS A 15 -10.77 -1.93 6.37
CA HIS A 15 -11.54 -2.88 7.16
C HIS A 15 -12.69 -3.54 6.37
N GLN A 16 -13.16 -2.92 5.28
CA GLN A 16 -14.20 -3.48 4.42
C GLN A 16 -13.70 -4.65 3.55
N TYR A 17 -12.38 -4.92 3.55
CA TYR A 17 -11.73 -5.92 2.71
C TYR A 17 -11.04 -7.01 3.54
N PRO A 18 -11.77 -7.80 4.36
CA PRO A 18 -11.19 -8.76 5.29
C PRO A 18 -10.43 -9.91 4.60
N THR A 19 -10.70 -10.16 3.32
CA THR A 19 -9.95 -11.14 2.52
C THR A 19 -8.53 -10.71 2.22
N VAL A 20 -8.24 -9.40 2.28
CA VAL A 20 -6.92 -8.82 1.95
C VAL A 20 -6.25 -8.19 3.17
N PHE A 21 -7.01 -7.46 3.99
CA PHE A 21 -6.50 -6.71 5.13
C PHE A 21 -7.14 -7.18 6.44
N SER A 22 -6.31 -7.36 7.47
CA SER A 22 -6.74 -7.48 8.87
C SER A 22 -6.41 -6.18 9.58
N VAL A 23 -7.42 -5.52 10.14
CA VAL A 23 -7.26 -4.25 10.86
C VAL A 23 -7.48 -4.53 12.34
N SER A 24 -6.42 -4.47 13.15
CA SER A 24 -6.55 -4.63 14.60
C SER A 24 -6.67 -3.26 15.26
N GLN A 25 -7.73 -3.06 16.04
CA GLN A 25 -7.88 -1.95 16.98
C GLN A 25 -8.00 -2.58 18.36
N GLY A 26 -7.09 -2.24 19.29
CA GLY A 26 -7.12 -2.81 20.63
C GLY A 26 -6.49 -1.88 21.65
N ASP A 27 -6.95 -2.00 22.90
CA ASP A 27 -6.50 -1.19 24.03
C ASP A 27 -5.09 -1.59 24.53
N GLU A 28 -4.66 -2.85 24.28
CA GLU A 28 -3.35 -3.37 24.74
C GLU A 28 -2.26 -3.42 23.65
N ALA A 29 -2.64 -3.33 22.37
CA ALA A 29 -1.70 -3.45 21.24
C ALA A 29 -1.85 -2.28 20.28
N LEU A 30 -0.71 -1.80 19.76
CA LEU A 30 -0.71 -0.70 18.80
C LEU A 30 -1.59 -1.04 17.58
N PRO A 31 -2.43 -0.08 17.13
CA PRO A 31 -3.28 -0.28 15.96
C PRO A 31 -2.41 -0.53 14.73
N ARG A 32 -2.75 -1.58 13.98
CA ARG A 32 -2.00 -2.00 12.79
C ARG A 32 -2.93 -2.58 11.74
N VAL A 33 -2.45 -2.50 10.50
CA VAL A 33 -3.08 -3.14 9.34
C VAL A 33 -2.11 -4.18 8.82
N GLU A 34 -2.55 -5.42 8.75
CA GLU A 34 -1.77 -6.56 8.27
C GLU A 34 -2.38 -7.08 6.97
N LEU A 35 -1.55 -7.52 6.02
CA LEU A 35 -2.04 -8.29 4.88
C LEU A 35 -2.41 -9.70 5.34
N ASN A 36 -3.41 -10.29 4.68
CA ASN A 36 -3.83 -11.65 4.94
C ASN A 36 -2.66 -12.62 4.74
N LYS A 37 -2.38 -13.45 5.77
CA LYS A 37 -1.28 -14.41 5.79
C LYS A 37 -1.39 -15.50 4.72
N GLN A 38 -2.58 -15.71 4.16
CA GLN A 38 -2.80 -16.64 3.03
C GLN A 38 -2.21 -16.12 1.72
N LEU A 39 -1.87 -14.82 1.62
CA LEU A 39 -1.18 -14.23 0.47
C LEU A 39 0.33 -14.45 0.64
N THR A 40 0.81 -15.61 0.21
CA THR A 40 2.18 -16.08 0.50
C THR A 40 3.22 -15.49 -0.44
N SER A 41 2.85 -15.20 -1.70
CA SER A 41 3.78 -14.64 -2.70
C SER A 41 3.66 -13.13 -2.90
N CYS A 42 4.74 -12.52 -3.40
CA CYS A 42 4.77 -11.11 -3.80
C CYS A 42 3.66 -10.79 -4.83
N ASP A 43 3.45 -11.66 -5.81
CA ASP A 43 2.44 -11.47 -6.85
C ASP A 43 1.01 -11.63 -6.31
N GLN A 44 0.77 -12.58 -5.40
CA GLN A 44 -0.54 -12.74 -4.74
C GLN A 44 -0.91 -11.49 -3.93
N ARG A 45 0.03 -10.97 -3.13
CA ARG A 45 -0.17 -9.72 -2.38
C ARG A 45 -0.41 -8.54 -3.31
N THR A 46 0.38 -8.44 -4.38
CA THR A 46 0.25 -7.39 -5.40
C THR A 46 -1.13 -7.42 -6.04
N ALA A 47 -1.57 -8.58 -6.54
CA ALA A 47 -2.87 -8.73 -7.19
C ALA A 47 -4.04 -8.44 -6.25
N ALA A 48 -3.97 -8.95 -5.01
CA ALA A 48 -5.01 -8.73 -4.00
C ALA A 48 -5.15 -7.25 -3.63
N VAL A 49 -4.03 -6.57 -3.37
CA VAL A 49 -4.04 -5.13 -3.07
C VAL A 49 -4.47 -4.32 -4.29
N GLN A 50 -3.97 -4.63 -5.48
CA GLN A 50 -4.33 -3.92 -6.70
C GLN A 50 -5.84 -4.01 -7.00
N ARG A 51 -6.47 -5.17 -6.74
CA ARG A 51 -7.93 -5.32 -6.86
C ARG A 51 -8.66 -4.34 -5.95
N VAL A 52 -8.30 -4.30 -4.67
CA VAL A 52 -8.89 -3.35 -3.70
C VAL A 52 -8.70 -1.90 -4.16
N LEU A 53 -7.49 -1.54 -4.60
CA LEU A 53 -7.19 -0.18 -5.06
C LEU A 53 -8.00 0.22 -6.31
N LYS A 54 -8.24 -0.72 -7.23
CA LYS A 54 -9.10 -0.49 -8.41
C LYS A 54 -10.56 -0.27 -8.01
N GLU A 55 -11.08 -1.05 -7.06
CA GLU A 55 -12.43 -0.85 -6.53
C GLU A 55 -12.57 0.52 -5.84
N LEU A 56 -11.62 0.90 -4.99
CA LEU A 56 -11.59 2.21 -4.34
C LEU A 56 -11.47 3.37 -5.33
N LYS A 57 -10.72 3.17 -6.43
CA LYS A 57 -10.65 4.13 -7.52
C LYS A 57 -12.00 4.30 -8.21
N ALA A 58 -12.69 3.20 -8.51
CA ALA A 58 -14.01 3.21 -9.15
C ALA A 58 -15.06 3.92 -8.28
N GLN A 59 -14.99 3.71 -6.96
CA GLN A 59 -15.83 4.39 -5.96
C GLN A 59 -15.43 5.85 -5.72
N GLN A 60 -14.33 6.33 -6.34
CA GLN A 60 -13.76 7.65 -6.11
C GLN A 60 -13.47 7.93 -4.63
N ALA A 61 -13.18 6.90 -3.83
CA ALA A 61 -13.06 6.97 -2.38
C ALA A 61 -11.93 7.92 -1.91
N PHE A 62 -10.87 8.06 -2.73
CA PHE A 62 -9.73 8.92 -2.43
C PHE A 62 -9.31 9.74 -3.66
N PRO A 63 -9.10 11.06 -3.52
CA PRO A 63 -8.68 11.92 -4.64
C PRO A 63 -7.38 11.48 -5.30
N CYS A 64 -6.41 10.94 -4.55
CA CYS A 64 -5.11 10.53 -5.07
C CYS A 64 -5.22 9.41 -6.12
N LEU A 65 -6.23 8.52 -6.01
CA LEU A 65 -6.46 7.42 -6.95
C LEU A 65 -6.97 7.88 -8.32
N LYS A 66 -7.35 9.16 -8.45
CA LYS A 66 -7.61 9.76 -9.77
C LYS A 66 -6.35 9.80 -10.62
N GLY A 67 -5.19 10.04 -10.02
CA GLY A 67 -3.88 10.10 -10.69
C GLY A 67 -3.23 8.74 -10.95
N TRP A 68 -4.03 7.73 -11.31
CA TRP A 68 -3.57 6.38 -11.67
C TRP A 68 -2.68 6.42 -12.92
N ARG A 69 -1.53 5.73 -12.90
CA ARG A 69 -0.54 5.78 -13.98
C ARG A 69 -0.17 4.41 -14.55
N ASP A 70 -0.72 3.33 -14.01
CA ASP A 70 -0.27 1.96 -14.30
C ASP A 70 1.24 1.79 -14.03
N GLU A 71 1.71 2.45 -12.97
CA GLU A 71 3.12 2.50 -12.56
C GLU A 71 3.25 1.83 -11.19
N MET A 72 3.83 0.63 -11.18
CA MET A 72 3.95 -0.19 -9.98
C MET A 72 5.26 0.10 -9.23
N TYR A 73 5.15 0.57 -7.99
CA TYR A 73 6.27 0.76 -7.07
C TYR A 73 6.52 -0.49 -6.23
N ASN A 74 7.80 -0.81 -6.01
CA ASN A 74 8.20 -1.86 -5.07
C ASN A 74 7.97 -1.38 -3.63
N VAL A 75 7.19 -2.14 -2.86
CA VAL A 75 7.01 -1.91 -1.43
C VAL A 75 8.01 -2.77 -0.68
N MET A 76 9.00 -2.12 -0.08
CA MET A 76 10.13 -2.75 0.59
C MET A 76 10.32 -2.14 1.99
N PRO A 77 10.72 -2.95 2.98
CA PRO A 77 11.09 -2.46 4.31
C PRO A 77 12.32 -1.54 4.27
N TYR A 78 13.36 -1.92 3.54
CA TYR A 78 14.57 -1.13 3.34
C TYR A 78 14.92 -0.97 1.85
N PHE A 79 15.83 -0.04 1.54
CA PHE A 79 16.26 0.18 0.17
C PHE A 79 17.03 -1.03 -0.35
N CYS A 80 16.76 -1.44 -1.60
CA CYS A 80 17.33 -2.64 -2.24
C CYS A 80 16.98 -4.00 -1.62
N ASP A 81 16.03 -4.07 -0.67
CA ASP A 81 15.49 -5.35 -0.19
C ASP A 81 14.69 -6.07 -1.28
N THR A 82 14.44 -7.36 -1.10
CA THR A 82 13.43 -8.08 -1.88
C THR A 82 12.05 -7.44 -1.68
N PRO A 83 11.32 -7.06 -2.76
CA PRO A 83 9.99 -6.48 -2.65
C PRO A 83 9.01 -7.38 -1.89
N PHE A 84 8.34 -6.83 -0.88
CA PHE A 84 7.30 -7.53 -0.12
C PHE A 84 6.04 -7.72 -0.98
N PHE A 85 5.73 -6.72 -1.80
CA PHE A 85 4.74 -6.70 -2.89
C PHE A 85 4.96 -5.43 -3.72
N ARG A 86 4.14 -5.21 -4.75
CA ARG A 86 4.12 -3.98 -5.57
C ARG A 86 2.79 -3.25 -5.43
N MET A 87 2.81 -1.94 -5.57
CA MET A 87 1.63 -1.09 -5.42
C MET A 87 1.63 0.03 -6.45
N GLU A 88 0.44 0.38 -6.96
CA GLU A 88 0.27 1.54 -7.84
C GLU A 88 0.81 2.82 -7.18
N ARG A 89 1.61 3.59 -7.93
CA ARG A 89 2.22 4.84 -7.47
C ARG A 89 1.20 5.79 -6.86
N ALA A 90 0.03 5.95 -7.48
CA ALA A 90 -1.04 6.82 -7.00
C ALA A 90 -1.52 6.48 -5.57
N ALA A 91 -1.48 5.20 -5.20
CA ALA A 91 -1.95 4.71 -3.91
C ALA A 91 -0.90 4.80 -2.80
N THR A 92 0.39 4.86 -3.13
CA THR A 92 1.50 4.83 -2.14
C THR A 92 1.37 5.85 -1.01
N SER A 93 0.76 7.02 -1.28
CA SER A 93 0.51 8.08 -0.30
C SER A 93 -0.52 7.69 0.77
N LEU A 94 -1.48 6.81 0.44
CA LEU A 94 -2.47 6.30 1.39
C LEU A 94 -1.86 5.34 2.42
N PHE A 95 -0.79 4.64 2.02
CA PHE A 95 -0.16 3.59 2.83
C PHE A 95 1.12 4.06 3.53
N GLY A 96 1.56 5.29 3.27
CA GLY A 96 2.80 5.84 3.84
C GLY A 96 4.02 4.96 3.58
N VAL A 97 4.05 4.27 2.44
CA VAL A 97 5.16 3.38 2.08
C VAL A 97 6.36 4.19 1.62
N LYS A 98 7.56 3.64 1.84
CA LYS A 98 8.80 4.22 1.33
C LYS A 98 8.76 4.27 -0.20
N ARG A 99 9.19 5.40 -0.77
CA ARG A 99 9.29 5.64 -2.21
C ARG A 99 10.71 6.03 -2.55
N TYR A 100 11.21 5.51 -3.66
CA TYR A 100 12.57 5.77 -4.11
C TYR A 100 12.52 6.41 -5.50
N GLY A 101 13.41 7.37 -5.73
CA GLY A 101 13.53 8.10 -6.99
C GLY A 101 14.97 8.49 -7.23
N ALA A 102 15.31 8.73 -8.49
CA ALA A 102 16.62 9.23 -8.90
C ALA A 102 16.51 10.72 -9.22
N HIS A 103 17.50 11.50 -8.79
CA HIS A 103 17.61 12.93 -9.05
C HIS A 103 18.99 13.16 -9.69
N LEU A 104 19.03 13.87 -10.82
CA LEU A 104 20.26 14.21 -11.53
C LEU A 104 20.44 15.74 -11.51
N ASN A 105 21.59 16.20 -11.02
CA ASN A 105 21.98 17.61 -11.08
C ASN A 105 22.98 17.81 -12.23
N GLY A 106 22.57 18.54 -13.27
CA GLY A 106 23.44 18.90 -14.39
C GLY A 106 23.92 20.35 -14.24
N TYR A 107 25.23 20.56 -14.27
CA TYR A 107 25.87 21.88 -14.27
C TYR A 107 26.92 21.95 -15.40
N THR A 108 27.27 23.16 -15.82
CA THR A 108 28.31 23.45 -16.82
C THR A 108 29.48 24.16 -16.19
#